data_AF-A0A5C9CFI1-F1
#
_entry.id   AF-A0A5C9CFI1-F1
#
_cell.length_a   1.000
_cell.length_b   1.000
_cell.length_c   1.000
_cell.angle_alpha   90.00
_cell.angle_beta   90.00
_cell.angle_gamma   90.00
#
_symmetry.space_group_name_H-M   'P 1'
#
loop_
_entity.id
_entity.type
_entity.pdbx_description
1 polymer ?
#
loop_
_entity_poly.entity_id
_entity_poly.type
_entity_poly.pdbx_seq_one_letter_code
_entity_poly.pdbx_strand_id
1 'polypeptide(L)'
;MPAFQVGDVTSELISAELGKPDADEFLDQVWRLDATTLIVDDPVKRVDNMPMAWALEVRTPFLDHELVELAAHMPPELKLKEGGKFPLKAISRGLIPDSVIDRPKGYFPVPALKYVRGDFLELMRGILMSEACLRRGLYQRDYVNQLLANPEAPEHFTRINGSKLWHLALLEWWLQVHVDGHAPQLG
;
A
#
# COMPACT_ATOMS: atom_id res chain seq x y z
N MET A 1 -5.73 -14.24 -24.68
CA MET A 1 -5.74 -13.38 -23.47
C MET A 1 -5.94 -14.27 -22.27
N PRO A 2 -5.29 -14.02 -21.12
CA PRO A 2 -5.46 -14.83 -19.91
C PRO A 2 -6.93 -14.87 -19.50
N ALA A 3 -7.40 -16.00 -18.95
CA ALA A 3 -8.79 -16.15 -18.49
C ALA A 3 -9.22 -15.10 -17.43
N PHE A 4 -8.23 -14.48 -16.77
CA PHE A 4 -8.43 -13.48 -15.72
C PHE A 4 -8.52 -12.04 -16.25
N GLN A 5 -8.38 -11.82 -17.56
CA GLN A 5 -8.49 -10.48 -18.14
C GLN A 5 -9.97 -10.13 -18.32
N VAL A 6 -10.47 -9.31 -17.40
CA VAL A 6 -11.82 -8.73 -17.42
C VAL A 6 -11.77 -7.24 -17.81
N GLY A 7 -12.92 -6.56 -17.76
CA GLY A 7 -13.00 -5.10 -17.94
C GLY A 7 -12.24 -4.33 -16.85
N ASP A 8 -12.28 -3.00 -16.93
CA ASP A 8 -11.61 -2.13 -15.96
C ASP A 8 -12.44 -2.00 -14.67
N VAL A 9 -12.42 -3.07 -13.88
CA VAL A 9 -13.11 -3.16 -12.59
C VAL A 9 -12.64 -2.08 -11.59
N THR A 10 -11.41 -1.58 -11.75
CA THR A 10 -10.88 -0.54 -10.86
C THR A 10 -11.56 0.79 -11.14
N SER A 11 -11.58 1.21 -12.41
CA SER A 11 -12.23 2.47 -12.78
C SER A 11 -13.73 2.45 -12.49
N GLU A 12 -14.40 1.31 -12.74
CA GLU A 12 -15.81 1.12 -12.41
C GLU A 12 -16.08 1.29 -10.90
N LEU A 13 -15.28 0.62 -10.05
CA LEU A 13 -15.41 0.71 -8.59
C LEU A 13 -15.16 2.15 -8.10
N ILE A 14 -14.06 2.76 -8.51
CA ILE A 14 -13.70 4.12 -8.08
C ILE A 14 -14.77 5.13 -8.52
N SER A 15 -15.27 5.01 -9.75
CA SER A 15 -16.35 5.87 -10.23
C SER A 15 -17.64 5.70 -9.43
N ALA A 16 -18.00 4.46 -9.07
CA ALA A 16 -19.18 4.20 -8.26
C ALA A 16 -19.04 4.79 -6.85
N GLU A 17 -17.87 4.64 -6.22
CA GLU A 17 -17.62 5.14 -4.87
C GLU A 17 -17.59 6.67 -4.76
N LEU A 18 -16.95 7.34 -5.73
CA LEU A 18 -16.92 8.80 -5.79
C LEU A 18 -18.31 9.38 -6.10
N GLY A 19 -19.15 8.63 -6.84
CA GLY A 19 -20.52 9.03 -7.18
C GLY A 19 -21.56 8.91 -6.06
N LYS A 20 -21.22 8.37 -4.88
CA LYS A 20 -22.17 8.26 -3.75
C LYS A 20 -22.57 9.65 -3.20
N PRO A 21 -23.83 9.83 -2.75
CA PRO A 21 -24.33 11.10 -2.19
C PRO A 21 -23.66 11.44 -0.85
N ASP A 22 -23.97 12.61 -0.28
CA ASP A 22 -23.46 13.06 1.04
C ASP A 22 -21.96 13.42 1.04
N ALA A 23 -21.55 14.19 0.04
CA ALA A 23 -20.25 14.85 -0.04
C ALA A 23 -20.43 16.17 -0.82
N ASP A 24 -20.12 17.30 -0.19
CA ASP A 24 -20.37 18.63 -0.76
C ASP A 24 -19.33 19.00 -1.82
N GLU A 25 -18.06 18.63 -1.60
CA GLU A 25 -16.95 18.88 -2.51
C GLU A 25 -16.31 17.58 -3.02
N PHE A 26 -15.60 17.65 -4.16
CA PHE A 26 -14.86 16.50 -4.69
C PHE A 26 -13.84 15.94 -3.69
N LEU A 27 -13.22 16.81 -2.89
CA LEU A 27 -12.29 16.39 -1.86
C LEU A 27 -12.96 15.52 -0.79
N ASP A 28 -14.22 15.81 -0.45
CA ASP A 28 -14.97 15.05 0.55
C ASP A 28 -15.36 13.66 0.01
N GLN A 29 -15.61 13.55 -1.31
CA GLN A 29 -15.80 12.25 -1.98
C GLN A 29 -14.54 11.37 -1.86
N VAL A 30 -13.37 11.95 -2.16
CA VAL A 30 -12.08 11.25 -2.07
C VAL A 30 -11.79 10.85 -0.62
N TRP A 31 -12.06 11.72 0.35
CA TRP A 31 -11.82 11.42 1.76
C TRP A 31 -12.76 10.37 2.32
N ARG A 32 -14.04 10.39 1.94
CA ARG A 32 -14.98 9.32 2.27
C ARG A 32 -14.49 7.99 1.73
N LEU A 33 -14.07 7.95 0.45
CA LEU A 33 -13.49 6.75 -0.15
C LEU A 33 -12.28 6.28 0.66
N ASP A 34 -11.30 7.16 0.93
CA ASP A 34 -10.09 6.81 1.69
C ASP A 34 -10.42 6.31 3.11
N ALA A 35 -11.32 6.97 3.83
CA ALA A 35 -11.69 6.62 5.20
C ALA A 35 -12.42 5.27 5.28
N THR A 36 -13.14 4.89 4.22
CA THR A 36 -13.93 3.64 4.18
C THR A 36 -13.25 2.49 3.45
N THR A 37 -12.14 2.75 2.75
CA THR A 37 -11.39 1.73 2.01
C THR A 37 -9.93 1.71 2.44
N LEU A 38 -9.13 2.67 1.98
CA LEU A 38 -7.69 2.70 2.18
C LEU A 38 -7.31 2.62 3.66
N ILE A 39 -7.87 3.51 4.49
CA ILE A 39 -7.53 3.59 5.92
C ILE A 39 -7.84 2.28 6.63
N VAL A 40 -8.97 1.64 6.30
CA VAL A 40 -9.46 0.40 6.92
C VAL A 40 -8.56 -0.78 6.58
N ASP A 41 -8.17 -0.92 5.30
CA ASP A 41 -7.49 -2.14 4.83
C ASP A 41 -5.95 -2.05 4.77
N ASP A 42 -5.35 -0.86 4.82
CA ASP A 42 -3.89 -0.71 4.78
C ASP A 42 -3.26 -0.22 6.10
N PRO A 43 -3.28 1.08 6.47
CA PRO A 43 -2.50 1.56 7.60
C PRO A 43 -3.00 1.03 8.94
N VAL A 44 -4.32 1.01 9.22
CA VAL A 44 -4.81 0.54 10.53
C VAL A 44 -4.65 -0.96 10.70
N LYS A 45 -4.94 -1.74 9.65
CA LYS A 45 -4.75 -3.19 9.65
C LYS A 45 -3.31 -3.57 9.94
N ARG A 46 -2.35 -2.83 9.39
CA ARG A 46 -0.92 -3.07 9.63
C ARG A 46 -0.51 -2.68 11.05
N VAL A 47 -0.98 -1.52 11.52
CA VAL A 47 -0.72 -1.00 12.88
C VAL A 47 -1.35 -1.89 13.95
N ASP A 48 -2.44 -2.59 13.66
CA ASP A 48 -3.07 -3.54 14.56
C ASP A 48 -2.41 -4.93 14.50
N ASN A 49 -2.39 -5.57 13.33
CA ASN A 49 -1.95 -6.97 13.21
C ASN A 49 -0.48 -7.19 13.59
N MET A 50 0.42 -6.28 13.19
CA MET A 50 1.86 -6.51 13.40
C MET A 50 2.25 -6.43 14.88
N PRO A 51 1.85 -5.40 15.65
CA PRO A 51 2.16 -5.32 17.08
C PRO A 51 1.35 -6.33 17.91
N MET A 52 0.09 -6.60 17.55
CA MET A 52 -0.73 -7.58 18.28
C MET A 52 -0.19 -9.01 18.17
N ALA A 53 0.49 -9.36 17.08
CA ALA A 53 1.25 -10.62 16.98
C ALA A 53 2.33 -10.77 18.07
N TRP A 54 2.70 -9.67 18.73
CA TRP A 54 3.64 -9.61 19.85
C TRP A 54 2.98 -9.08 21.13
N ALA A 55 1.65 -9.17 21.24
CA ALA A 55 0.84 -8.70 22.37
C ALA A 55 1.04 -7.21 22.72
N LEU A 56 1.34 -6.37 21.72
CA LEU A 56 1.46 -4.93 21.87
C LEU A 56 0.23 -4.23 21.27
N GLU A 57 -0.46 -3.42 22.08
CA GLU A 57 -1.56 -2.59 21.62
C GLU A 57 -1.05 -1.21 21.20
N VAL A 58 -1.29 -0.83 19.93
CA VAL A 58 -0.97 0.52 19.43
C VAL A 58 -2.24 1.36 19.37
N ARG A 59 -2.16 2.61 19.85
CA ARG A 59 -3.26 3.59 19.75
C ARG A 59 -3.03 4.53 18.56
N THR A 60 -4.12 4.96 17.94
CA THR A 60 -4.12 5.87 16.78
C THR A 60 -4.89 7.16 17.07
N PRO A 61 -4.34 8.11 17.85
CA PRO A 61 -5.07 9.31 18.30
C PRO A 61 -5.62 10.18 17.16
N PHE A 62 -4.97 10.18 15.99
CA PHE A 62 -5.43 10.92 14.81
C PHE A 62 -6.68 10.33 14.14
N LEU A 63 -7.11 9.14 14.56
CA LEU A 63 -8.35 8.50 14.11
C LEU A 63 -9.45 8.55 15.18
N ASP A 64 -9.30 9.39 16.20
CA ASP A 64 -10.42 9.70 17.09
C ASP A 64 -11.59 10.30 16.29
N HIS A 65 -12.80 9.82 16.56
CA HIS A 65 -13.98 10.21 15.80
C HIS A 65 -14.29 11.70 15.88
N GLU A 66 -14.11 12.37 17.03
CA GLU A 66 -14.36 13.80 17.17
C GLU A 66 -13.37 14.61 16.31
N LEU A 67 -12.11 14.18 16.29
CA LEU A 67 -11.08 14.81 15.47
C LEU A 67 -11.33 14.60 13.97
N VAL A 68 -11.72 13.40 13.57
CA VAL A 68 -12.03 13.08 12.17
C VAL A 68 -13.26 13.85 11.70
N GLU A 69 -14.32 13.90 12.50
CA GLU A 69 -15.53 14.68 12.21
C GLU A 69 -15.21 16.17 12.10
N LEU A 70 -14.39 16.73 13.00
CA LEU A 70 -13.93 18.11 12.90
C LEU A 70 -13.14 18.38 11.61
N ALA A 71 -12.25 17.47 11.22
CA ALA A 71 -11.47 17.58 10.00
C ALA A 71 -12.33 17.46 8.74
N ALA A 72 -13.38 16.63 8.77
CA ALA A 72 -14.33 16.47 7.67
C ALA A 72 -15.12 17.76 7.41
N HIS A 73 -15.62 18.43 8.46
CA HIS A 73 -16.36 19.69 8.35
C HIS A 73 -15.49 20.92 7.98
N MET A 74 -14.17 20.76 7.93
CA MET A 74 -13.27 21.87 7.67
C MET A 74 -13.21 22.20 6.17
N PRO A 75 -13.19 23.50 5.78
CA PRO A 75 -13.10 23.89 4.38
C PRO A 75 -11.86 23.30 3.67
N PRO A 76 -12.00 22.75 2.44
CA PRO A 76 -10.88 22.25 1.63
C PRO A 76 -9.70 23.20 1.53
N GLU A 77 -9.94 24.50 1.38
CA GLU A 77 -8.92 25.53 1.21
C GLU A 77 -8.01 25.60 2.44
N LEU A 78 -8.59 25.45 3.63
CA LEU A 78 -7.82 25.46 4.87
C LEU A 78 -6.95 24.22 4.99
N LYS A 79 -7.47 23.05 4.58
CA LYS A 79 -6.79 21.75 4.67
C LYS A 79 -5.62 21.66 3.67
N LEU A 80 -5.78 22.27 2.50
CA LEU A 80 -4.83 22.27 1.38
C LEU A 80 -3.86 23.46 1.37
N LYS A 81 -4.11 24.50 2.17
CA LYS A 81 -3.23 25.67 2.29
C LYS A 81 -1.77 25.26 2.54
N GLU A 82 -0.85 26.00 1.92
CA GLU A 82 0.61 25.83 2.11
C GLU A 82 1.12 24.38 1.89
N GLY A 83 0.56 23.72 0.86
CA GLY A 83 0.95 22.35 0.50
C GLY A 83 0.34 21.26 1.39
N GLY A 84 -0.70 21.61 2.16
CA GLY A 84 -1.48 20.69 2.95
C GLY A 84 -1.07 20.58 4.42
N LYS A 85 -1.95 19.97 5.22
CA LYS A 85 -1.80 19.80 6.68
C LYS A 85 -1.68 21.13 7.44
N PHE A 86 -2.15 22.24 6.87
CA PHE A 86 -1.97 23.57 7.45
C PHE A 86 -2.49 23.69 8.89
N PRO A 87 -3.71 23.24 9.26
CA PRO A 87 -4.19 23.32 10.64
C PRO A 87 -3.24 22.63 11.62
N LEU A 88 -2.80 21.41 11.26
CA LEU A 88 -1.87 20.62 12.07
C LEU A 88 -0.52 21.32 12.23
N LYS A 89 0.02 21.90 11.15
CA LYS A 89 1.28 22.67 11.21
C LYS A 89 1.12 23.91 12.09
N ALA A 90 0.02 24.65 11.92
CA ALA A 90 -0.24 25.90 12.64
C ALA A 90 -0.35 25.67 14.15
N ILE A 91 -1.13 24.67 14.59
CA ILE A 91 -1.26 24.35 16.03
C ILE A 91 0.02 23.78 16.64
N SER A 92 0.93 23.25 15.83
CA SER A 92 2.20 22.66 16.30
C SER A 92 3.29 23.71 16.51
N ARG A 93 3.15 24.92 15.93
CA ARG A 93 4.13 26.00 16.08
C ARG A 93 4.26 26.39 17.55
N GLY A 94 5.50 26.50 18.02
CA GLY A 94 5.79 26.78 19.42
C GLY A 94 5.72 25.56 20.36
N LEU A 95 5.23 24.41 19.88
CA LEU A 95 5.24 23.15 20.64
C LEU A 95 6.44 22.27 20.28
N ILE A 96 6.83 22.25 19.00
CA ILE A 96 7.98 21.50 18.50
C ILE A 96 8.82 22.38 17.55
N PRO A 97 10.10 22.03 17.29
CA PRO A 97 10.95 22.81 16.40
C PRO A 97 10.35 22.94 14.99
N ASP A 98 10.44 24.15 14.42
CA ASP A 98 9.94 24.44 13.08
C ASP A 98 10.58 23.55 12.00
N SER A 99 11.83 23.13 12.21
CA SER A 99 12.52 22.19 11.32
C SER A 99 11.84 20.82 11.23
N VAL A 100 11.07 20.41 12.25
CA VAL A 100 10.26 19.18 12.23
C VAL A 100 8.95 19.42 11.48
N ILE A 101 8.32 20.57 11.68
CA ILE A 101 7.03 20.95 11.08
C ILE A 101 7.18 21.17 9.57
N ASP A 102 8.26 21.84 9.16
CA ASP A 102 8.56 22.19 7.77
C ASP A 102 9.34 21.11 7.02
N ARG A 103 9.65 20.00 7.69
CA ARG A 103 10.34 18.89 7.07
C ARG A 103 9.54 18.38 5.86
N PRO A 104 10.17 18.24 4.67
CA PRO A 104 9.53 17.61 3.52
C PRO A 104 9.01 16.21 3.86
N LYS A 105 7.89 15.81 3.25
CA LYS A 105 7.30 14.48 3.43
C LYS A 105 8.35 13.41 3.11
N GLY A 106 8.73 12.64 4.13
CA GLY A 106 9.61 11.49 3.98
C GLY A 106 8.83 10.22 3.65
N TYR A 107 9.39 9.38 2.79
CA TYR A 107 8.92 8.02 2.58
C TYR A 107 9.44 7.10 3.70
N PHE A 108 8.68 6.06 4.05
CA PHE A 108 9.12 5.00 4.95
C PHE A 108 9.62 3.82 4.10
N PRO A 109 10.93 3.70 3.82
CA PRO A 109 11.43 2.59 3.03
C PRO A 109 11.30 1.29 3.83
N VAL A 110 10.94 0.21 3.14
CA VAL A 110 11.09 -1.16 3.63
C VAL A 110 12.24 -1.77 2.83
N PRO A 111 13.50 -1.65 3.30
CA PRO A 111 14.68 -2.00 2.51
C PRO A 111 14.66 -3.45 2.01
N ALA A 112 14.11 -4.37 2.81
CA ALA A 112 14.00 -5.79 2.46
C ALA A 112 13.17 -6.04 1.18
N LEU A 113 12.19 -5.17 0.87
CA LEU A 113 11.37 -5.28 -0.34
C LEU A 113 12.04 -4.65 -1.58
N LYS A 114 13.08 -3.84 -1.38
CA LYS A 114 13.84 -3.20 -2.45
C LYS A 114 15.14 -3.93 -2.76
N TYR A 115 15.87 -4.28 -1.71
CA TYR A 115 17.15 -4.98 -1.75
C TYR A 115 16.93 -6.43 -1.31
N VAL A 116 16.46 -7.23 -2.25
CA VAL A 116 16.01 -8.61 -2.06
C VAL A 116 17.21 -9.56 -2.04
N ARG A 117 17.53 -10.09 -0.85
CA ARG A 117 18.72 -10.94 -0.61
C ARG A 117 18.40 -12.08 0.34
N GLY A 118 19.28 -13.09 0.35
CA GLY A 118 19.24 -14.20 1.32
C GLY A 118 17.89 -14.93 1.31
N ASP A 119 17.43 -15.31 2.50
CA ASP A 119 16.20 -16.10 2.70
C ASP A 119 14.98 -15.47 2.03
N PHE A 120 14.90 -14.15 1.98
CA PHE A 120 13.79 -13.45 1.35
C PHE A 120 13.80 -13.55 -0.18
N LEU A 121 14.98 -13.60 -0.80
CA LEU A 121 15.11 -13.88 -2.23
C LEU A 121 14.75 -15.34 -2.53
N GLU A 122 15.20 -16.28 -1.70
CA GLU A 122 14.89 -17.70 -1.87
C GLU A 122 13.40 -18.01 -1.66
N LEU A 123 12.75 -17.31 -0.75
CA LEU A 123 11.28 -17.29 -0.62
C LEU A 123 10.59 -16.90 -1.94
N MET A 124 11.00 -15.78 -2.55
CA MET A 124 10.44 -15.34 -3.82
C MET A 124 10.72 -16.33 -4.95
N ARG A 125 11.93 -16.91 -4.97
CA ARG A 125 12.30 -17.95 -5.92
C ARG A 125 11.39 -19.17 -5.78
N GLY A 126 11.16 -19.65 -4.56
CA GLY A 126 10.28 -20.79 -4.27
C GLY A 126 8.86 -20.54 -4.77
N ILE A 127 8.31 -19.35 -4.52
CA ILE A 127 6.97 -18.96 -5.00
C ILE A 127 6.93 -18.95 -6.54
N LEU A 128 7.88 -18.26 -7.18
CA LEU A 128 7.89 -18.03 -8.63
C LEU A 128 8.34 -19.25 -9.46
N MET A 129 8.89 -20.27 -8.81
CA MET A 129 9.29 -21.54 -9.41
C MET A 129 8.39 -22.70 -8.97
N SER A 130 7.38 -22.45 -8.15
CA SER A 130 6.41 -23.46 -7.73
C SER A 130 5.63 -24.04 -8.92
N GLU A 131 5.17 -25.29 -8.79
CA GLU A 131 4.35 -25.94 -9.80
C GLU A 131 3.04 -25.17 -10.06
N ALA A 132 2.45 -24.57 -9.01
CA ALA A 132 1.28 -23.71 -9.11
C ALA A 132 1.55 -22.51 -10.05
N CYS A 133 2.64 -21.76 -9.80
CA CYS A 133 3.05 -20.63 -10.62
C CYS A 133 3.31 -21.03 -12.08
N LEU A 134 4.03 -22.15 -12.29
CA LEU A 134 4.38 -22.63 -13.62
C LEU A 134 3.16 -23.07 -14.43
N ARG A 135 2.25 -23.84 -13.83
CA ARG A 135 1.01 -24.27 -14.48
C ARG A 135 0.07 -23.11 -14.81
N ARG A 136 0.09 -22.04 -14.00
CA ARG A 136 -0.78 -20.87 -14.19
C ARG A 136 -0.48 -20.11 -15.48
N GLY A 137 0.78 -20.13 -15.94
CA GLY A 137 1.16 -19.54 -17.22
C GLY A 137 1.01 -18.02 -17.32
N LEU A 138 0.91 -17.29 -16.20
CA LEU A 138 0.76 -15.83 -16.19
C LEU A 138 2.06 -15.06 -16.41
N TYR A 139 3.19 -15.65 -16.04
CA TYR A 139 4.48 -14.96 -15.98
C TYR A 139 5.34 -15.28 -17.20
N GLN A 140 5.95 -14.25 -17.80
CA GLN A 140 6.97 -14.43 -18.84
C GLN A 140 8.23 -15.02 -18.21
N ARG A 141 8.51 -16.30 -18.50
CA ARG A 141 9.54 -17.07 -17.78
C ARG A 141 10.94 -16.51 -17.94
N ASP A 142 11.30 -16.07 -19.15
CA ASP A 142 12.61 -15.47 -19.39
C ASP A 142 12.81 -14.19 -18.57
N TYR A 143 11.76 -13.37 -18.45
CA TYR A 143 11.82 -12.17 -17.64
C TYR A 143 11.93 -12.47 -16.15
N VAL A 144 11.17 -13.44 -15.64
CA VAL A 144 11.28 -13.89 -14.23
C VAL A 144 12.70 -14.40 -13.93
N ASN A 145 13.29 -15.18 -14.84
CA ASN A 145 14.64 -15.70 -14.68
C ASN A 145 15.69 -14.56 -14.65
N GLN A 146 15.52 -13.53 -15.49
CA GLN A 146 16.37 -12.33 -15.45
C GLN A 146 16.25 -11.61 -14.09
N LEU A 147 15.03 -11.38 -13.62
CA LEU A 147 14.78 -10.73 -12.33
C LEU A 147 15.41 -11.52 -11.17
N LEU A 148 15.33 -12.85 -11.18
CA LEU A 148 15.93 -13.69 -10.13
C LEU A 148 17.45 -13.80 -10.20
N ALA A 149 18.03 -13.64 -11.39
CA ALA A 149 19.48 -13.67 -11.58
C ALA A 149 20.14 -12.37 -11.09
N ASN A 150 19.47 -11.22 -11.23
CA ASN A 150 19.98 -9.93 -10.78
C ASN A 150 18.89 -9.08 -10.10
N PRO A 151 18.41 -9.47 -8.91
CA PRO A 151 17.21 -8.89 -8.28
C PRO A 151 17.33 -7.43 -7.86
N GLU A 152 18.56 -6.89 -7.82
CA GLU A 152 18.84 -5.51 -7.42
C GLU A 152 19.30 -4.61 -8.57
N ALA A 153 19.24 -5.11 -9.81
CA ALA A 153 19.55 -4.30 -10.98
C ALA A 153 18.63 -3.06 -11.01
N PRO A 154 19.16 -1.83 -11.16
CA PRO A 154 18.34 -0.61 -11.18
C PRO A 154 17.19 -0.65 -12.20
N GLU A 155 17.40 -1.27 -13.36
CA GLU A 155 16.41 -1.49 -14.41
C GLU A 155 15.28 -2.46 -13.99
N HIS A 156 15.49 -3.24 -12.94
CA HIS A 156 14.52 -4.17 -12.36
C HIS A 156 13.68 -3.51 -11.25
N PHE A 157 13.92 -2.23 -10.96
CA PHE A 157 13.04 -1.43 -10.13
C PHE A 157 11.93 -0.77 -10.93
N THR A 158 10.79 -0.54 -10.26
CA THR A 158 9.69 0.26 -10.78
C THR A 158 10.06 1.75 -10.81
N ARG A 159 9.23 2.57 -11.46
CA ARG A 159 9.40 4.03 -11.53
C ARG A 159 9.52 4.69 -10.15
N ILE A 160 8.92 4.10 -9.12
CA ILE A 160 8.97 4.57 -7.73
C ILE A 160 10.01 3.81 -6.87
N ASN A 161 10.98 3.14 -7.51
CA ASN A 161 12.09 2.42 -6.87
C ASN A 161 11.71 1.19 -6.01
N GLY A 162 10.55 0.56 -6.26
CA GLY A 162 10.18 -0.74 -5.68
C GLY A 162 10.63 -1.93 -6.53
N SER A 163 10.89 -3.09 -5.94
CA SER A 163 11.32 -4.30 -6.67
C SER A 163 10.20 -4.87 -7.55
N LYS A 164 10.46 -5.04 -8.86
CA LYS A 164 9.53 -5.76 -9.75
C LYS A 164 9.40 -7.23 -9.36
N LEU A 165 10.50 -7.84 -8.92
CA LEU A 165 10.51 -9.23 -8.47
C LEU A 165 9.55 -9.44 -7.30
N TRP A 166 9.56 -8.52 -6.33
CA TRP A 166 8.63 -8.55 -5.20
C TRP A 166 7.17 -8.51 -5.67
N HIS A 167 6.82 -7.64 -6.62
CA HIS A 167 5.45 -7.56 -7.12
C HIS A 167 4.98 -8.86 -7.78
N LEU A 168 5.87 -9.55 -8.52
CA LEU A 168 5.52 -10.85 -9.12
C LEU A 168 5.32 -11.91 -8.04
N ALA A 169 6.25 -12.00 -7.08
CA ALA A 169 6.18 -12.98 -6.00
C ALA A 169 4.97 -12.75 -5.10
N LEU A 170 4.68 -11.49 -4.75
CA LEU A 170 3.53 -11.14 -3.92
C LEU A 170 2.20 -11.48 -4.62
N LEU A 171 2.09 -11.19 -5.92
CA LEU A 171 0.90 -11.56 -6.69
C LEU A 171 0.70 -13.07 -6.72
N GLU A 172 1.75 -13.84 -7.01
CA GLU A 172 1.64 -15.31 -7.07
C GLU A 172 1.33 -15.88 -5.69
N TRP A 173 1.94 -15.36 -4.62
CA TRP A 173 1.60 -15.75 -3.26
C TRP A 173 0.11 -15.53 -3.00
N TRP A 174 -0.39 -14.33 -3.28
CA TRP A 174 -1.80 -14.00 -3.10
C TRP A 174 -2.71 -14.98 -3.87
N LEU A 175 -2.36 -15.31 -5.12
CA LEU A 175 -3.10 -16.28 -5.92
C LEU A 175 -3.11 -17.68 -5.29
N GLN A 176 -1.98 -18.17 -4.79
CA GLN A 176 -1.93 -19.48 -4.11
C GLN A 176 -2.83 -19.50 -2.87
N VAL A 177 -2.75 -18.45 -2.05
CA VAL A 177 -3.53 -18.38 -0.80
C VAL A 177 -5.03 -18.22 -1.07
N HIS A 178 -5.41 -17.34 -1.99
CA HIS A 178 -6.80 -16.90 -2.12
C HIS A 178 -7.56 -17.51 -3.31
N VAL A 179 -6.86 -18.00 -4.34
CA VAL A 179 -7.47 -18.67 -5.49
C VAL A 179 -7.31 -20.18 -5.38
N ASP A 180 -6.13 -20.67 -5.00
CA ASP A 180 -5.87 -22.11 -4.89
C ASP A 180 -6.19 -22.65 -3.49
N GLY A 181 -6.27 -21.77 -2.48
CA GLY A 181 -6.64 -22.13 -1.10
C GLY A 181 -5.51 -22.74 -0.26
N HIS A 182 -4.24 -22.54 -0.65
CA HIS A 182 -3.10 -23.02 0.12
C HIS A 182 -1.96 -21.99 0.19
N ALA A 183 -1.27 -21.93 1.32
CA ALA A 183 -0.05 -21.13 1.39
C ALA A 183 1.08 -21.79 0.55
N PRO A 184 2.02 -21.01 0.00
CA PRO A 184 3.25 -21.57 -0.55
C PRO A 184 3.96 -22.41 0.50
N GLN A 185 4.37 -23.63 0.16
CA GLN A 185 5.21 -24.43 1.05
C GLN A 185 6.59 -23.78 1.10
N LEU A 186 6.90 -23.18 2.24
CA LEU A 186 8.23 -22.62 2.51
C LEU A 186 9.10 -23.78 2.99
N GLY A 187 10.09 -24.15 2.17
CA GLY A 187 11.07 -25.20 2.48
C GLY A 187 12.01 -24.81 3.61
#